data_AF-A0A3M8B8V8-F1
#
_entry.id   AF-A0A3M8B8V8-F1
#
_cell.length_a   1.000
_cell.length_b   1.000
_cell.length_c   1.000
_cell.angle_alpha   90.00
_cell.angle_beta   90.00
_cell.angle_gamma   90.00
#
_symmetry.space_group_name_H-M   'P 1'
#
loop_
_entity.id
_entity.type
_entity.pdbx_description
1 polymer ?
#
loop_
_entity_poly.entity_id
_entity_poly.type
_entity_poly.pdbx_seq_one_letter_code
_entity_poly.pdbx_strand_id
1 'polypeptide(L)'
;MFYHGIKWEYVTREFPLLSPRRIAGKHGKEQCMDRLHLLQQFGLEPVHLLESDESYPDERCIRECLAFGDTVFAFERLSLPMWQLSRHEVGVEVLDLRTCSAIYTKRNDTKVEDWFPKIRRTSDLLPIKFL
;
A
#
# COMPACT_ATOMS: atom_id res chain seq x y z
N MET A 1 12.64 -2.04 -1.53
CA MET A 1 11.38 -1.82 -2.30
C MET A 1 10.33 -1.27 -1.34
N PHE A 2 9.24 -0.68 -1.83
CA PHE A 2 8.15 -0.19 -0.97
C PHE A 2 6.83 -0.89 -1.30
N TYR A 3 6.03 -1.22 -0.28
CA TYR A 3 4.82 -2.02 -0.42
C TYR A 3 3.62 -1.36 0.24
N HIS A 4 2.51 -1.26 -0.50
CA HIS A 4 1.25 -0.74 0.01
C HIS A 4 0.14 -1.78 -0.13
N GLY A 5 -0.47 -2.15 0.99
CA GLY A 5 -1.63 -3.04 1.04
C GLY A 5 -2.94 -2.27 1.01
N ILE A 6 -3.85 -2.67 0.12
CA ILE A 6 -5.15 -2.02 -0.06
C ILE A 6 -6.21 -3.03 -0.51
N LYS A 7 -7.49 -2.76 -0.22
CA LYS A 7 -8.60 -3.49 -0.83
C LYS A 7 -8.84 -3.01 -2.26
N TRP A 8 -9.07 -3.94 -3.18
CA TRP A 8 -9.30 -3.63 -4.58
C TRP A 8 -10.46 -2.65 -4.81
N GLU A 9 -11.49 -2.69 -3.98
CA GLU A 9 -12.62 -1.74 -4.02
C GLU A 9 -12.20 -0.27 -3.91
N TYR A 10 -11.11 0.01 -3.17
CA TYR A 10 -10.58 1.35 -3.05
C TYR A 10 -9.69 1.72 -4.23
N VAL A 11 -9.01 0.74 -4.83
CA VAL A 11 -8.29 0.94 -6.09
C VAL A 11 -9.25 1.43 -7.16
N THR A 12 -10.36 0.72 -7.41
CA THR A 12 -11.31 1.10 -8.47
C THR A 12 -11.99 2.45 -8.22
N ARG A 13 -12.14 2.86 -6.95
CA ARG A 13 -12.74 4.15 -6.59
C ARG A 13 -11.77 5.33 -6.72
N GLU A 14 -10.53 5.15 -6.28
CA GLU A 14 -9.57 6.24 -6.11
C GLU A 14 -8.51 6.30 -7.22
N PHE A 15 -8.48 5.31 -8.11
CA PHE A 15 -7.51 5.26 -9.20
C PHE A 15 -7.53 6.57 -10.02
N PRO A 16 -6.34 7.12 -10.37
CA PRO A 16 -5.01 6.53 -10.17
C PRO A 16 -4.29 6.94 -8.87
N LEU A 17 -4.83 7.88 -8.09
CA LEU A 17 -4.12 8.51 -6.97
C LEU A 17 -4.78 8.17 -5.65
N LEU A 18 -4.05 7.47 -4.78
CA LEU A 18 -4.44 7.32 -3.39
C LEU A 18 -4.03 8.58 -2.62
N SER A 19 -5.01 9.20 -1.97
CA SER A 19 -4.76 10.32 -1.06
C SER A 19 -5.63 10.20 0.20
N PRO A 20 -5.10 10.59 1.37
CA PRO A 20 -5.79 10.52 2.65
C PRO A 20 -7.09 11.31 2.69
N ARG A 21 -7.13 12.41 1.94
CA ARG A 21 -8.27 13.35 1.88
C ARG A 21 -9.55 12.69 1.35
N ARG A 22 -9.46 11.52 0.70
CA ARG A 22 -10.59 10.83 0.07
C ARG A 22 -11.09 9.58 0.83
N ILE A 23 -10.29 9.03 1.75
CA ILE A 23 -10.59 7.77 2.47
C ILE A 23 -11.09 8.04 3.91
N ALA A 24 -11.40 9.28 4.27
CA ALA A 24 -11.88 9.68 5.61
C ALA A 24 -13.33 9.22 5.93
N GLY A 25 -13.65 7.95 5.68
CA GLY A 25 -14.91 7.31 6.02
C GLY A 25 -14.74 6.26 7.11
N LYS A 26 -15.02 6.64 8.37
CA LYS A 26 -15.44 5.80 9.51
C LYS A 26 -14.55 4.61 9.91
N HIS A 27 -13.53 4.80 10.75
CA HIS A 27 -12.99 3.72 11.60
C HIS A 27 -12.67 4.19 13.04
N GLY A 28 -12.69 3.25 14.00
CA GLY A 28 -13.08 3.41 15.41
C GLY A 28 -12.08 4.01 16.41
N LYS A 29 -12.46 4.00 17.70
CA LYS A 29 -11.87 4.80 18.80
C LYS A 29 -10.38 4.54 19.11
N GLU A 30 -9.84 3.34 18.88
CA GLU A 30 -8.40 3.06 19.13
C GLU A 30 -7.48 3.61 18.04
N GLN A 31 -7.94 3.70 16.79
CA GLN A 31 -7.22 4.39 15.71
C GLN A 31 -7.17 5.90 15.92
N CYS A 32 -7.94 6.44 16.87
CA CYS A 32 -8.03 7.87 17.11
C CYS A 32 -6.70 8.45 17.64
N MET A 33 -5.96 7.72 18.48
CA MET A 33 -4.75 8.27 19.12
C MET A 33 -3.55 8.31 18.17
N ASP A 34 -3.27 7.22 17.43
CA ASP A 34 -2.20 7.21 16.42
C ASP A 34 -2.51 8.18 15.29
N ARG A 35 -3.77 8.25 14.86
CA ARG A 35 -4.23 9.22 13.86
C ARG A 35 -4.09 10.67 14.34
N LEU A 36 -4.40 10.95 15.60
CA LEU A 36 -4.22 12.28 16.19
C LEU A 36 -2.73 12.66 16.25
N HIS A 37 -1.84 11.73 16.62
CA HIS A 37 -0.40 11.97 16.61
C HIS A 37 0.12 12.23 15.20
N LEU A 38 -0.30 11.46 14.19
CA LEU A 38 0.10 11.67 12.79
C LEU A 38 -0.42 13.00 12.24
N LEU A 39 -1.69 13.35 12.53
CA LEU A 39 -2.26 14.65 12.16
C LEU A 39 -1.55 15.82 12.86
N GLN A 40 -1.14 15.65 14.12
CA GLN A 40 -0.38 16.67 14.86
C GLN A 40 1.05 16.82 14.35
N GLN A 41 1.69 15.72 13.94
CA GLN A 41 3.09 15.71 13.50
C GLN A 41 3.27 16.13 12.03
N PHE A 42 2.32 15.76 11.15
CA PHE A 42 2.44 15.96 9.70
C PHE A 42 1.31 16.79 9.08
N GLY A 43 0.27 17.15 9.84
CA GLY A 43 -0.89 17.89 9.34
C GLY A 43 -1.88 17.06 8.50
N LEU A 44 -1.59 15.78 8.26
CA LEU A 44 -2.38 14.82 7.50
C LEU A 44 -2.06 13.38 7.93
N GLU A 45 -2.99 12.45 7.69
CA GLU A 45 -2.76 11.00 7.87
C GLU A 45 -2.10 10.47 6.59
N PRO A 46 -0.83 10.01 6.56
CA PRO A 46 -0.15 9.66 5.31
C PRO A 46 -0.70 8.37 4.68
N VAL A 47 -0.33 8.09 3.43
CA VAL A 47 -0.43 6.74 2.85
C VAL A 47 0.77 5.94 3.35
N HIS A 48 0.51 4.86 4.09
CA HIS A 48 1.53 4.03 4.73
C HIS A 48 2.07 2.98 3.76
N LEU A 49 3.39 2.81 3.73
CA LEU A 49 4.08 1.76 2.97
C LEU A 49 5.13 1.08 3.84
N LEU A 50 5.28 -0.22 3.65
CA LEU A 50 6.40 -0.98 4.21
C LEU A 50 7.62 -0.89 3.30
N GLU A 51 8.78 -0.61 3.87
CA GLU A 51 10.07 -0.63 3.19
C GLU A 51 10.77 -1.97 3.43
N SER A 52 11.21 -2.61 2.34
CA SER A 52 12.02 -3.82 2.44
C SER A 52 13.51 -3.53 2.56
N ASP A 53 14.16 -4.27 3.46
CA ASP A 53 15.59 -4.27 3.68
C ASP A 53 16.08 -5.69 4.06
N GLU A 54 17.38 -5.85 4.33
CA GLU A 54 17.99 -7.14 4.71
C GLU A 54 17.34 -7.80 5.94
N SER A 55 16.84 -7.00 6.87
CA SER A 55 16.15 -7.44 8.09
C SER A 55 14.64 -7.58 7.94
N TYR A 56 14.07 -7.07 6.85
CA TYR A 56 12.64 -7.04 6.57
C TYR A 56 12.38 -7.31 5.08
N PRO A 57 12.42 -8.59 4.64
CA PRO A 57 12.42 -8.93 3.22
C PRO A 57 11.06 -8.72 2.55
N ASP A 58 11.07 -8.66 1.22
CA ASP A 58 9.88 -8.47 0.36
C ASP A 58 8.72 -9.40 0.72
N GLU A 59 9.01 -10.68 0.94
CA GLU A 59 8.02 -11.70 1.32
C GLU A 59 7.25 -11.34 2.60
N ARG A 60 7.96 -10.74 3.56
CA ARG A 60 7.37 -10.31 4.83
C ARG A 60 6.50 -9.08 4.62
N CYS A 61 6.97 -8.10 3.85
CA CYS A 61 6.21 -6.91 3.48
C CYS A 61 4.88 -7.30 2.81
N ILE A 62 4.94 -8.17 1.80
CA ILE A 62 3.77 -8.62 1.05
C ILE A 62 2.77 -9.31 1.98
N ARG A 63 3.23 -10.22 2.85
CA ARG A 63 2.36 -10.91 3.80
C ARG A 63 1.67 -9.96 4.75
N GLU A 64 2.43 -9.04 5.35
CA GLU A 64 1.89 -8.09 6.31
C GLU A 64 0.93 -7.11 5.63
N CYS A 65 1.23 -6.60 4.43
CA CYS A 65 0.30 -5.81 3.63
C CYS A 65 -1.00 -6.57 3.27
N LEU A 66 -0.89 -7.86 2.94
CA LEU A 66 -2.04 -8.73 2.65
C LEU A 66 -2.90 -9.10 3.88
N ALA A 67 -2.47 -8.73 5.09
CA ALA A 67 -3.32 -8.80 6.28
C ALA A 67 -4.31 -7.63 6.36
N PHE A 68 -4.01 -6.50 5.72
CA PHE A 68 -4.85 -5.29 5.70
C PHE A 68 -5.75 -5.20 4.46
N GLY A 69 -5.28 -5.72 3.33
CA GLY A 69 -5.97 -5.66 2.04
C GLY A 69 -5.93 -6.99 1.27
N ASP A 70 -6.57 -7.00 0.10
CA ASP A 70 -6.55 -8.14 -0.82
C ASP A 70 -5.55 -7.96 -1.97
N THR A 71 -4.96 -6.76 -2.08
CA THR A 71 -4.06 -6.36 -3.15
C THR A 71 -2.88 -5.58 -2.57
N VAL A 72 -1.67 -5.83 -3.07
CA VAL A 72 -0.44 -5.14 -2.70
C VAL A 72 0.21 -4.57 -3.95
N PHE A 73 0.54 -3.28 -3.89
CA PHE A 73 1.32 -2.59 -4.90
C PHE A 73 2.76 -2.45 -4.42
N ALA A 74 3.73 -2.82 -5.26
CA ALA A 74 5.15 -2.63 -5.01
C ALA A 74 5.70 -1.47 -5.83
N PHE A 75 6.61 -0.71 -5.24
CA PHE A 75 7.23 0.47 -5.83
C PHE A 75 8.74 0.43 -5.65
N GLU A 76 9.48 0.69 -6.72
CA GLU A 76 10.94 0.86 -6.65
C GLU A 76 11.33 2.19 -6.02
N ARG A 77 10.48 3.21 -6.19
CA ARG A 77 10.70 4.58 -5.73
C ARG A 77 9.38 5.22 -5.32
N LEU A 78 9.45 6.11 -4.35
CA LEU A 78 8.32 6.92 -3.89
C LEU A 78 8.52 8.39 -4.24
N SER A 79 7.41 9.11 -4.41
CA SER A 79 7.42 10.56 -4.51
C SER A 79 7.83 11.20 -3.19
N LEU A 80 8.60 12.29 -3.29
CA LEU A 80 8.95 13.13 -2.15
C LEU A 80 7.88 14.22 -1.95
N PRO A 81 7.64 14.70 -0.72
CA PRO A 81 8.31 14.30 0.52
C PRO A 81 7.87 12.93 1.02
N MET A 82 8.80 12.21 1.64
CA MET A 82 8.57 10.95 2.33
C MET A 82 8.85 11.14 3.82
N TRP A 83 8.01 10.58 4.67
CA TRP A 83 8.16 10.61 6.12
C TRP A 83 8.51 9.24 6.65
N GLN A 84 9.58 9.12 7.45
CA GLN A 84 9.86 7.88 8.17
C GLN A 84 8.91 7.77 9.37
N LEU A 85 8.05 6.75 9.39
CA LEU A 85 7.06 6.54 10.45
C LEU A 85 7.57 5.54 11.49
N SER A 86 8.23 4.48 11.03
CA SER A 86 8.92 3.49 11.87
C SER A 86 10.15 2.95 11.13
N ARG A 87 10.88 1.97 11.70
CA ARG A 87 12.09 1.41 11.07
C ARG A 87 11.85 0.87 9.65
N HIS A 88 10.68 0.27 9.41
CA HIS A 88 10.34 -0.37 8.13
C HIS A 88 9.08 0.23 7.51
N GLU A 89 8.67 1.42 7.96
CA GLU A 89 7.43 2.03 7.52
C GLU A 89 7.66 3.51 7.16
N VAL A 90 7.18 3.87 5.99
CA VAL A 90 7.24 5.22 5.45
C VAL A 90 5.86 5.72 5.07
N GLY A 91 5.67 7.03 5.11
CA GLY A 91 4.45 7.71 4.73
C GLY A 91 4.68 8.65 3.55
N VAL A 92 3.72 8.72 2.64
CA VAL A 92 3.65 9.73 1.57
C VAL A 92 2.29 10.42 1.56
N GLU A 93 2.22 11.67 1.09
CA GLU A 93 0.92 12.38 1.02
C GLU A 93 0.02 11.80 -0.07
N VAL A 94 0.59 11.46 -1.22
CA VAL A 94 -0.12 10.91 -2.38
C VAL A 94 0.69 9.77 -2.94
N LEU A 95 0.02 8.68 -3.28
CA LEU A 95 0.60 7.52 -3.95
C LEU A 95 -0.06 7.34 -5.33
N ASP A 96 0.73 7.45 -6.40
CA ASP A 96 0.26 7.16 -7.76
C ASP A 96 0.42 5.68 -8.05
N LEU A 97 -0.70 4.96 -8.11
CA LEU A 97 -0.67 3.50 -8.32
C LEU A 97 -0.05 3.12 -9.66
N ARG A 98 -0.07 4.01 -10.67
CA ARG A 98 0.45 3.71 -12.01
C ARG A 98 1.97 3.58 -12.03
N THR A 99 2.66 4.07 -11.00
CA THR A 99 4.13 3.98 -10.89
C THR A 99 4.58 2.70 -10.17
N CYS A 100 3.66 1.79 -9.84
CA CYS A 100 4.04 0.51 -9.25
C CYS A 100 4.85 -0.33 -10.24
N SER A 101 5.79 -1.14 -9.74
CA SER A 101 6.58 -2.09 -10.53
C SER A 101 5.96 -3.49 -10.55
N ALA A 102 5.20 -3.85 -9.51
CA ALA A 102 4.52 -5.13 -9.40
C ALA A 102 3.22 -5.03 -8.60
N ILE A 103 2.30 -5.95 -8.86
CA ILE A 103 1.02 -6.09 -8.16
C ILE A 103 0.85 -7.54 -7.73
N TYR A 104 0.57 -7.74 -6.44
CA TYR A 104 0.27 -9.04 -5.83
C TYR A 104 -1.18 -9.01 -5.33
N THR A 105 -1.98 -10.00 -5.68
CA THR A 105 -3.38 -10.04 -5.25
C THR A 105 -3.82 -11.44 -4.91
N LYS A 106 -4.68 -11.57 -3.89
CA LYS A 106 -5.37 -12.83 -3.56
C LYS A 106 -6.54 -13.10 -4.49
N ARG A 107 -6.91 -12.13 -5.34
CA ARG A 107 -8.09 -12.19 -6.18
C ARG A 107 -7.78 -12.76 -7.56
N ASN A 108 -8.43 -13.87 -7.91
CA ASN A 108 -8.34 -14.46 -9.25
C ASN A 108 -9.28 -13.80 -10.26
N ASP A 109 -10.32 -13.09 -9.80
CA ASP A 109 -11.36 -12.48 -10.64
C ASP A 109 -11.01 -11.07 -11.14
N THR A 110 -9.91 -10.51 -10.65
CA THR A 110 -9.61 -9.10 -10.84
C THR A 110 -8.85 -8.88 -12.14
N LYS A 111 -9.43 -8.08 -13.06
CA LYS A 111 -8.79 -7.67 -14.32
C LYS A 111 -7.80 -6.52 -14.08
N VAL A 112 -6.74 -6.80 -13.32
CA VAL A 112 -5.69 -5.82 -13.00
C VAL A 112 -5.07 -5.24 -14.28
N GLU A 113 -4.99 -6.05 -15.32
CA GLU A 113 -4.41 -5.73 -16.62
C GLU A 113 -5.15 -4.61 -17.34
N ASP A 114 -6.47 -4.51 -17.14
CA ASP A 114 -7.28 -3.43 -17.73
C ASP A 114 -6.89 -2.06 -17.15
N TRP A 115 -6.46 -2.03 -15.89
CA TRP A 115 -6.09 -0.83 -15.16
C TRP A 115 -4.58 -0.54 -15.22
N PHE A 116 -3.77 -1.60 -15.33
CA PHE A 116 -2.31 -1.56 -15.30
C PHE A 116 -1.69 -2.34 -16.47
N PRO A 117 -1.93 -1.93 -17.73
CA PRO A 117 -1.60 -2.74 -18.92
C PRO A 117 -0.10 -2.94 -19.16
N LYS A 118 0.76 -2.19 -18.48
CA LYS A 118 2.22 -2.24 -18.62
C LYS A 118 2.94 -2.86 -17.43
N ILE A 119 2.22 -3.27 -16.40
CA ILE A 119 2.80 -3.77 -15.15
C ILE A 119 2.79 -5.30 -15.17
N ARG A 120 3.91 -5.91 -14.78
CA ARG A 120 3.97 -7.36 -14.61
C ARG A 120 3.08 -7.74 -13.44
N ARG A 121 1.99 -8.45 -13.73
CA ARG A 121 1.20 -9.12 -12.70
C ARG A 121 2.03 -10.25 -12.12
N THR A 122 2.12 -10.29 -10.80
CA THR A 122 2.74 -11.43 -10.09
C THR A 122 1.68 -12.09 -9.22
N SER A 123 0.54 -12.42 -9.83
CA SER A 123 -0.49 -13.26 -9.19
C SER A 123 -0.06 -14.72 -9.11
N ASP A 124 0.84 -15.15 -10.00
CA ASP A 124 1.18 -16.56 -10.17
C ASP A 124 2.37 -16.97 -9.30
N LEU A 125 2.94 -16.02 -8.55
CA LEU A 125 4.08 -16.22 -7.66
C LEU A 125 3.79 -15.75 -6.24
N LEU A 126 2.53 -15.70 -5.76
CA LEU A 126 2.34 -15.80 -4.31
C LEU A 126 3.07 -17.08 -3.91
N PRO A 127 4.18 -17.02 -3.15
CA PRO A 127 4.93 -18.24 -2.88
C PRO A 127 3.97 -19.26 -2.28
N ILE A 128 4.04 -20.53 -2.70
CA ILE A 128 3.07 -21.57 -2.29
C ILE A 128 2.92 -21.65 -0.75
N LYS A 129 3.90 -21.14 0.00
CA LYS A 129 3.87 -20.96 1.47
C LYS A 129 2.85 -19.91 1.98
N PHE A 130 2.15 -19.18 1.11
CA PHE A 130 1.15 -18.16 1.45
C PHE A 130 -0.30 -18.54 1.06
N LEU A 131 -0.49 -19.73 0.47
CA LEU A 131 -1.78 -20.42 0.29
C LEU A 131 -1.98 -21.44 1.42
#